data_AF-A0A9W9JVA4-F1
#
_entry.id   AF-A0A9W9JVA4-F1
#
_cell.length_a   1.000
_cell.length_b   1.000
_cell.length_c   1.000
_cell.angle_alpha   90.00
_cell.angle_beta   90.00
_cell.angle_gamma   90.00
#
_symmetry.space_group_name_H-M   'P 1'
#
loop_
_entity.id
_entity.type
_entity.pdbx_description
1 polymer ?
#
loop_
_entity_poly.entity_id
_entity_poly.type
_entity_poly.pdbx_seq_one_letter_code
_entity_poly.pdbx_strand_id
1 'polypeptide(L)'
;MTSEQPRLQIRTQHCTFCNHLLLATTRNLKALPTRKGEAKDKAVILPLEKNETELEDEDTTTISKSQSKHVTLLLSTSIPDRRATLIRREDGIEKRILVRCGRCRVVMGYFLDEAHYDGAGLQVRRTDEGERQDEKRFPAVYVLPGAVVDTDSMGESGSDEEWKRWAGE
;
A
#
# COMPACT_ATOMS: atom_id res chain seq x y z
N MET A 1 25.52 12.07 -24.40
CA MET A 1 25.13 12.68 -23.10
C MET A 1 23.93 11.91 -22.58
N THR A 2 24.15 10.90 -21.74
CA THR A 2 23.07 10.08 -21.16
C THR A 2 22.50 10.84 -19.96
N SER A 3 21.27 11.32 -20.04
CA SER A 3 20.59 11.92 -18.89
C SER A 3 20.26 10.81 -17.90
N GLU A 4 20.98 10.72 -16.78
CA GLU A 4 20.60 9.82 -15.69
C GLU A 4 19.30 10.32 -15.07
N GLN A 5 18.25 9.51 -15.14
CA GLN A 5 17.00 9.80 -14.44
C GLN A 5 17.24 9.66 -12.93
N PRO A 6 16.74 10.59 -12.10
CA PRO A 6 16.90 10.52 -10.66
C PRO A 6 16.22 9.26 -10.11
N ARG A 7 16.98 8.44 -9.37
CA ARG A 7 16.45 7.24 -8.72
C ARG A 7 15.58 7.65 -7.53
N LEU A 8 14.37 7.09 -7.44
CA LEU A 8 13.49 7.32 -6.29
C LEU A 8 14.02 6.58 -5.06
N GLN A 9 14.03 7.26 -3.91
CA GLN A 9 14.39 6.66 -2.63
C GLN A 9 13.33 5.63 -2.20
N ILE A 10 13.78 4.44 -1.81
CA ILE A 10 12.91 3.42 -1.21
C ILE A 10 12.76 3.73 0.28
N ARG A 11 11.52 3.75 0.75
CA ARG A 11 11.16 3.91 2.15
C ARG A 11 10.52 2.64 2.66
N THR A 12 11.01 2.16 3.78
CA THR A 12 10.54 0.94 4.43
C THR A 12 9.69 1.31 5.64
N GLN A 13 8.55 0.65 5.79
CA GLN A 13 7.65 0.90 6.90
C GLN A 13 7.44 -0.38 7.69
N HIS A 14 7.45 -0.24 9.00
CA HIS A 14 7.37 -1.32 9.95
C HIS A 14 6.08 -1.24 10.76
N CYS A 15 5.67 -2.36 11.33
CA CYS A 15 4.56 -2.41 12.27
C CYS A 15 4.92 -1.63 13.54
N THR A 16 4.14 -0.62 13.90
CA THR A 16 4.34 0.18 15.13
C THR A 16 4.34 -0.68 16.41
N PHE A 17 3.68 -1.84 16.37
CA PHE A 17 3.50 -2.69 17.55
C PHE A 17 4.60 -3.72 17.76
N CYS A 18 5.33 -4.11 16.71
CA CYS A 18 6.33 -5.19 16.80
C CYS A 18 7.56 -4.98 15.92
N ASN A 19 7.71 -3.80 15.32
CA ASN A 19 8.80 -3.40 14.44
C ASN A 19 9.06 -4.38 13.28
N HIS A 20 8.06 -5.15 12.87
CA HIS A 20 8.19 -6.07 11.74
C HIS A 20 8.04 -5.32 10.42
N LEU A 21 8.92 -5.56 9.44
CA LEU A 21 8.90 -4.88 8.14
C LEU A 21 7.63 -5.26 7.35
N LEU A 22 6.75 -4.30 7.10
CA LEU A 22 5.44 -4.56 6.48
C LEU A 22 5.40 -4.23 5.00
N LEU A 23 5.97 -3.09 4.61
CA LEU A 23 5.91 -2.61 3.24
C LEU A 23 7.16 -1.81 2.87
N ALA A 24 7.50 -1.80 1.59
CA ALA A 24 8.48 -0.92 1.00
C ALA A 24 7.81 -0.12 -0.12
N THR A 25 8.00 1.19 -0.16
CA THR A 25 7.45 2.04 -1.21
C THR A 25 8.38 3.18 -1.54
N THR A 26 8.35 3.67 -2.78
CA THR A 26 9.02 4.91 -3.16
C THR A 26 8.14 6.15 -2.92
N ARG A 27 6.93 5.97 -2.40
CA ARG A 27 5.99 7.05 -2.09
C ARG A 27 6.19 7.55 -0.67
N ASN A 28 6.04 8.86 -0.47
CA ASN A 28 5.98 9.43 0.88
C ASN A 28 4.57 9.25 1.45
N LEU A 29 4.39 8.34 2.42
CA LEU A 29 3.09 8.07 3.05
C LEU A 29 2.42 9.33 3.63
N LYS A 30 3.22 10.26 4.18
CA LYS A 30 2.70 11.51 4.78
C LYS A 30 2.14 12.49 3.73
N ALA A 31 2.58 12.37 2.48
CA ALA A 31 2.13 13.22 1.38
C ALA A 31 0.95 12.61 0.60
N LEU A 32 0.60 11.35 0.89
CA LEU A 32 -0.50 10.68 0.22
C LEU A 32 -1.86 11.18 0.73
N PRO A 33 -2.89 11.19 -0.12
CA PRO A 33 -4.23 11.52 0.31
C PRO A 33 -4.71 10.51 1.35
N THR A 34 -5.39 11.01 2.36
CA THR A 34 -6.14 10.20 3.32
C THR A 34 -7.61 10.16 2.90
N ARG A 35 -8.28 9.08 3.27
CA ARG A 35 -9.74 9.00 3.11
C ARG A 35 -10.40 10.14 3.86
N LYS A 36 -11.15 10.94 3.11
CA LYS A 36 -12.02 12.01 3.61
C LYS A 36 -13.46 11.49 3.64
N GLY A 37 -14.28 12.06 4.52
CA GLY A 37 -15.71 11.77 4.61
C GLY A 37 -16.08 10.85 5.78
N GLU A 38 -17.24 10.19 5.65
CA GLU A 38 -17.89 9.42 6.72
C GLU A 38 -17.12 8.16 7.15
N ALA A 39 -16.16 7.72 6.34
CA ALA A 39 -15.12 6.80 6.76
C ALA A 39 -14.21 7.49 7.80
N LYS A 40 -14.62 7.51 9.07
CA LYS A 40 -13.94 8.17 10.20
C LYS A 40 -12.56 7.58 10.55
N ASP A 41 -11.97 6.74 9.70
CA ASP A 41 -10.71 6.04 9.96
C ASP A 41 -9.46 6.77 9.45
N LYS A 42 -9.62 7.81 8.60
CA LYS A 42 -8.52 8.63 8.07
C LYS A 42 -7.40 7.81 7.41
N ALA A 43 -7.74 6.64 6.85
CA ALA A 43 -6.74 5.74 6.27
C ALA A 43 -5.98 6.41 5.11
N VAL A 44 -4.65 6.26 5.09
CA VAL A 44 -3.79 6.70 3.99
C VAL A 44 -4.04 5.81 2.77
N ILE A 45 -4.31 6.43 1.63
CA ILE A 45 -4.57 5.71 0.38
C ILE A 45 -3.22 5.46 -0.30
N LEU A 46 -2.73 4.22 -0.25
CA LEU A 46 -1.48 3.81 -0.86
C LEU A 46 -1.74 3.03 -2.15
N PRO A 47 -1.52 3.64 -3.33
CA PRO A 47 -1.72 2.97 -4.60
C PRO A 47 -0.76 1.78 -4.77
N LEU A 48 -1.30 0.68 -5.29
CA LEU A 48 -0.55 -0.46 -5.75
C LEU A 48 -0.51 -0.39 -7.28
N GLU A 49 0.68 -0.21 -7.85
CA GLU A 49 0.82 -0.24 -9.31
C GLU A 49 0.41 -1.63 -9.82
N LYS A 50 -0.29 -1.67 -10.96
CA LYS A 50 -0.48 -2.89 -11.71
C LYS A 50 0.87 -3.20 -12.37
N ASN A 51 1.38 -4.41 -12.22
CA ASN A 51 2.45 -4.83 -13.11
C ASN A 51 1.82 -4.96 -14.50
N GLU A 52 2.13 -4.04 -15.41
CA GLU A 52 1.94 -4.25 -16.84
C GLU A 52 2.93 -5.33 -17.27
N THR A 53 2.62 -6.57 -16.94
CA THR A 53 3.23 -7.75 -17.54
C THR A 53 2.16 -8.46 -18.33
N GLU A 54 1.70 -7.79 -19.38
CA GLU A 54 1.24 -8.43 -20.61
C GLU A 54 2.06 -7.80 -21.73
N LEU A 55 3.05 -8.57 -22.19
CA LEU A 55 3.83 -8.29 -23.38
C LEU A 55 2.90 -8.51 -24.57
N GLU A 56 2.31 -7.45 -25.14
CA GLU A 56 1.90 -7.46 -26.54
C GLU A 56 2.23 -6.11 -27.18
N ASP A 57 2.95 -6.21 -28.29
CA ASP A 57 3.49 -5.15 -29.12
C ASP A 57 2.44 -4.23 -29.77
N GLU A 58 2.96 -3.12 -30.28
CA GLU A 58 2.41 -2.22 -31.32
C GLU A 58 1.82 -0.88 -30.86
N ASP A 59 2.64 0.15 -31.10
CA ASP A 59 2.30 1.51 -31.50
C ASP A 59 0.98 2.10 -30.96
N THR A 60 1.06 2.71 -29.78
CA THR A 60 0.28 3.91 -29.52
C THR A 60 1.16 4.95 -28.83
N THR A 61 1.74 5.80 -29.67
CA THR A 61 2.32 7.09 -29.28
C THR A 61 1.24 7.96 -28.65
N THR A 62 1.12 7.95 -27.32
CA THR A 62 0.54 9.06 -26.59
C THR A 62 1.51 9.53 -25.50
N ILE A 63 1.93 10.77 -25.69
CA ILE A 63 2.90 11.49 -24.89
C ILE A 63 2.30 11.74 -23.50
N SER A 64 2.84 11.11 -22.47
CA SER A 64 2.74 11.61 -21.10
C SER A 64 4.08 11.50 -20.37
N LYS A 65 4.69 12.68 -20.22
CA LYS A 65 5.83 13.11 -19.40
C LYS A 65 6.39 12.06 -18.43
N SER A 66 7.72 11.96 -18.39
CA SER A 66 8.59 11.21 -17.46
C SER A 66 8.20 11.33 -15.97
N GLN A 67 7.11 10.70 -15.57
CA GLN A 67 6.76 10.49 -14.16
C GLN A 67 7.42 9.20 -13.72
N SER A 68 8.33 9.32 -12.77
CA SER A 68 9.01 8.18 -12.14
C SER A 68 7.99 7.15 -11.64
N LYS A 69 8.09 5.90 -12.12
CA LYS A 69 7.22 4.78 -11.71
C LYS A 69 7.38 4.50 -10.21
N HIS A 70 6.31 4.60 -9.45
CA HIS A 70 6.34 4.54 -7.99
C HIS A 70 5.95 3.14 -7.49
N VAL A 71 6.95 2.33 -7.14
CA VAL A 71 6.72 0.96 -6.70
C VAL A 71 6.30 0.88 -5.23
N THR A 72 5.36 -0.01 -4.94
CA THR A 72 4.97 -0.42 -3.59
C THR A 72 4.96 -1.95 -3.50
N LEU A 73 5.65 -2.49 -2.50
CA LEU A 73 5.75 -3.91 -2.20
C LEU A 73 5.19 -4.17 -0.81
N LEU A 74 4.24 -5.10 -0.70
CA LEU A 74 3.77 -5.63 0.58
C LEU A 74 4.61 -6.85 0.93
N LEU A 75 5.35 -6.79 2.05
CA LEU A 75 6.40 -7.76 2.38
C LEU A 75 5.92 -8.78 3.40
N SER A 76 5.63 -8.33 4.62
CA SER A 76 5.18 -9.20 5.72
C SER A 76 3.81 -8.79 6.25
N THR A 77 2.94 -8.39 5.32
CA THR A 77 1.50 -8.39 5.54
C THR A 77 0.97 -9.81 5.41
N SER A 78 0.03 -10.19 6.29
CA SER A 78 -0.68 -11.46 6.16
C SER A 78 -1.40 -11.52 4.81
N ILE A 79 -1.68 -12.77 4.37
CA ILE A 79 -2.70 -13.00 3.35
C ILE A 79 -3.95 -12.20 3.79
N PRO A 80 -4.57 -11.41 2.90
CA PRO A 80 -5.77 -10.67 3.23
C PRO A 80 -6.83 -11.61 3.84
N ASP A 81 -7.58 -11.14 4.83
CA ASP A 81 -8.54 -11.97 5.54
C ASP A 81 -9.51 -12.62 4.53
N ARG A 82 -9.68 -13.96 4.59
CA ARG A 82 -10.58 -14.70 3.68
C ARG A 82 -12.04 -14.22 3.75
N ARG A 83 -12.42 -13.62 4.89
CA ARG A 83 -13.74 -13.05 5.12
C ARG A 83 -13.64 -11.54 5.12
N ALA A 84 -14.45 -10.90 4.30
CA ALA A 84 -14.59 -9.45 4.34
C ALA A 84 -15.37 -9.03 5.60
N THR A 85 -14.92 -7.93 6.21
CA THR A 85 -15.62 -7.21 7.26
C THR A 85 -16.62 -6.25 6.61
N LEU A 86 -17.90 -6.37 6.95
CA LEU A 86 -18.95 -5.48 6.48
C LEU A 86 -19.17 -4.36 7.50
N ILE A 87 -19.01 -3.11 7.06
CA ILE A 87 -19.29 -1.93 7.86
C ILE A 87 -20.60 -1.33 7.35
N ARG A 88 -21.61 -1.31 8.22
CA ARG A 88 -22.87 -0.60 7.96
C ARG A 88 -22.65 0.88 8.24
N ARG A 89 -23.07 1.72 7.31
CA ARG A 89 -23.06 3.18 7.38
C ARG A 89 -24.44 3.73 7.08
N GLU A 90 -24.57 5.05 7.20
CA GLU A 90 -25.81 5.77 6.87
C GLU A 90 -26.04 5.82 5.35
N ASP A 91 -24.97 5.84 4.56
CA ASP A 91 -24.95 5.86 3.09
C ASP A 91 -24.98 4.47 2.44
N GLY A 92 -24.78 3.39 3.21
CA GLY A 92 -24.81 2.02 2.71
C GLY A 92 -23.92 1.04 3.46
N ILE A 93 -23.34 0.07 2.73
CA ILE A 93 -22.47 -0.97 3.28
C ILE A 93 -21.10 -0.87 2.64
N GLU A 94 -20.06 -0.66 3.44
CA GLU A 94 -18.67 -0.73 2.99
C GLU A 94 -18.07 -2.10 3.32
N LYS A 95 -17.59 -2.80 2.29
CA LYS A 95 -16.99 -4.13 2.44
C LYS A 95 -15.46 -4.01 2.41
N ARG A 96 -14.82 -4.39 3.52
CA ARG A 96 -13.37 -4.28 3.74
C ARG A 96 -12.73 -5.65 3.91
N ILE A 97 -11.65 -5.90 3.19
CA ILE A 97 -10.81 -7.08 3.36
C ILE A 97 -9.59 -6.65 4.18
N LEU A 98 -9.50 -7.10 5.43
CA LEU A 98 -8.47 -6.62 6.36
C LEU A 98 -7.10 -7.20 6.01
N VAL A 99 -6.07 -6.37 6.22
CA VAL A 99 -4.67 -6.73 6.10
C VAL A 99 -4.05 -6.64 7.50
N ARG A 100 -3.29 -7.67 7.90
CA ARG A 100 -2.71 -7.79 9.25
C ARG A 100 -1.21 -7.96 9.22
N CYS A 101 -0.54 -7.62 10.32
CA CYS A 101 0.89 -7.92 10.47
C CYS A 101 1.11 -9.43 10.44
N GLY A 102 2.05 -9.90 9.61
CA GLY A 102 2.43 -11.31 9.53
C GLY A 102 2.98 -11.86 10.85
N ARG A 103 3.53 -10.99 11.72
CA ARG A 103 4.07 -11.34 13.03
C ARG A 103 3.04 -11.23 14.15
N CYS A 104 2.56 -10.02 14.46
CA CYS A 104 1.67 -9.80 15.62
C CYS A 104 0.17 -9.86 15.30
N ARG A 105 -0.22 -10.07 14.04
CA ARG A 105 -1.62 -10.17 13.56
C ARG A 105 -2.50 -8.93 13.80
N VAL A 106 -1.91 -7.82 14.26
CA VAL A 106 -2.60 -6.52 14.38
C VAL A 106 -3.02 -6.03 12.99
N VAL A 107 -4.24 -5.50 12.88
CA VAL A 107 -4.78 -4.93 11.64
C VAL A 107 -4.00 -3.65 11.31
N MET A 108 -3.36 -3.60 10.15
CA MET A 108 -2.67 -2.38 9.70
C MET A 108 -3.41 -1.60 8.62
N GLY A 109 -4.39 -2.23 7.98
CA GLY A 109 -5.02 -1.67 6.81
C GLY A 109 -6.08 -2.60 6.25
N TYR A 110 -6.59 -2.23 5.09
CA TYR A 110 -7.58 -3.02 4.38
C TYR A 110 -7.58 -2.72 2.88
N PHE A 111 -8.17 -3.62 2.13
CA PHE A 111 -8.62 -3.40 0.76
C PHE A 111 -10.12 -3.18 0.75
N LEU A 112 -10.61 -2.40 -0.21
CA LEU A 112 -12.04 -2.38 -0.52
C LEU A 112 -12.37 -3.48 -1.51
N ASP A 113 -13.61 -3.96 -1.45
CA ASP A 113 -14.13 -4.92 -2.41
C ASP A 113 -14.25 -4.31 -3.81
N GLU A 114 -14.24 -5.17 -4.83
CA GLU A 114 -14.31 -4.79 -6.25
C GLU A 114 -15.46 -3.84 -6.58
N ALA A 115 -16.62 -4.03 -5.96
CA ALA A 115 -17.80 -3.19 -6.15
C ALA A 115 -17.57 -1.70 -5.83
N HIS A 116 -16.50 -1.35 -5.10
CA HIS A 116 -16.16 0.03 -4.79
C HIS A 116 -15.37 0.72 -5.92
N TYR A 117 -15.01 -0.03 -6.96
CA TYR A 117 -14.24 0.42 -8.12
C TYR A 117 -15.02 0.32 -9.44
N ASP A 118 -16.22 -0.26 -9.43
CA ASP A 118 -17.09 -0.30 -10.60
C ASP A 118 -17.46 1.14 -11.00
N GLY A 119 -17.13 1.50 -12.25
CA GLY A 119 -17.28 2.86 -12.81
C GLY A 119 -15.97 3.64 -12.96
N ALA A 120 -14.84 3.18 -12.40
CA ALA A 120 -13.54 3.85 -12.51
C ALA A 120 -12.68 3.39 -13.71
N GLY A 121 -13.28 2.82 -14.76
CA GLY A 121 -12.55 2.39 -15.97
C GLY A 121 -11.59 1.21 -15.76
N LEU A 122 -11.66 0.52 -14.62
CA LEU A 122 -11.03 -0.78 -14.44
C LEU A 122 -11.80 -1.81 -15.28
N GLN A 123 -11.41 -1.96 -16.55
CA GLN A 123 -11.90 -3.04 -17.40
C GLN A 123 -11.52 -4.38 -16.75
N VAL A 124 -12.47 -4.96 -16.02
CA VAL A 124 -12.51 -6.40 -15.83
C VAL A 124 -13.03 -6.95 -17.15
N ARG A 125 -12.12 -7.40 -18.01
CA ARG A 125 -12.51 -8.09 -19.24
C ARG A 125 -13.15 -9.40 -18.79
N ARG A 126 -14.47 -9.49 -18.83
CA ARG A 126 -15.16 -10.78 -18.78
C ARG A 126 -14.79 -11.52 -20.06
N THR A 127 -13.74 -12.33 -20.01
CA THR A 127 -13.60 -13.44 -20.94
C THR A 127 -14.56 -14.53 -20.46
N ASP A 128 -15.68 -14.65 -21.16
CA ASP A 128 -16.35 -15.94 -21.25
C ASP A 128 -15.32 -16.96 -21.73
N GLU A 129 -15.36 -18.16 -21.14
CA GLU A 129 -14.47 -19.30 -21.37
C GLU A 129 -13.21 -19.38 -20.49
N GLY A 130 -13.32 -20.23 -19.46
CA GLY A 130 -12.27 -21.20 -19.09
C GLY A 130 -10.92 -20.68 -18.59
N GLU A 131 -10.72 -20.77 -17.27
CA GLU A 131 -9.42 -20.98 -16.62
C GLU A 131 -8.28 -20.00 -16.96
N ARG A 132 -8.29 -18.86 -16.27
CA ARG A 132 -7.15 -18.41 -15.47
C ARG A 132 -7.70 -17.53 -14.34
N GLN A 133 -7.28 -17.83 -13.12
CA GLN A 133 -7.68 -17.07 -11.94
C GLN A 133 -6.92 -15.74 -12.02
N ASP A 134 -7.41 -14.80 -12.84
CA ASP A 134 -6.85 -13.45 -12.95
C ASP A 134 -6.71 -12.92 -11.54
N GLU A 135 -5.47 -12.73 -11.11
CA GLU A 135 -5.13 -12.29 -9.76
C GLU A 135 -5.83 -10.96 -9.52
N LYS A 136 -6.99 -11.00 -8.85
CA LYS A 136 -7.79 -9.81 -8.47
C LYS A 136 -6.91 -8.89 -7.63
N ARG A 137 -6.20 -7.99 -8.32
CA ARG A 137 -5.24 -7.09 -7.71
C ARG A 137 -5.97 -5.83 -7.30
N PHE A 138 -5.99 -5.58 -6.00
CA PHE A 138 -6.56 -4.36 -5.46
C PHE A 138 -5.74 -3.14 -5.92
N PRO A 139 -6.38 -2.05 -6.38
CA PRO A 139 -5.67 -0.90 -6.92
C PRO A 139 -4.96 -0.08 -5.84
N ALA A 140 -5.37 -0.19 -4.58
CA ALA A 140 -4.76 0.51 -3.45
C ALA A 140 -4.97 -0.25 -2.15
N VAL A 141 -4.01 -0.17 -1.25
CA VAL A 141 -4.14 -0.55 0.15
C VAL A 141 -4.45 0.69 0.99
N TYR A 142 -5.44 0.60 1.87
CA TYR A 142 -5.80 1.65 2.81
C TYR A 142 -5.09 1.40 4.13
N VAL A 143 -4.02 2.14 4.39
CA VAL A 143 -3.17 1.97 5.58
C VAL A 143 -3.78 2.78 6.73
N LEU A 144 -4.08 2.12 7.85
CA LEU A 144 -4.65 2.76 9.02
C LEU A 144 -3.63 3.70 9.68
N PRO A 145 -4.07 4.87 10.20
CA PRO A 145 -3.19 5.77 10.93
C PRO A 145 -2.55 5.08 12.13
N GLY A 146 -1.26 5.32 12.36
CA GLY A 146 -0.51 4.76 13.48
C GLY A 146 -0.20 3.27 13.38
N ALA A 147 -0.64 2.57 12.33
CA ALA A 147 -0.33 1.15 12.15
C ALA A 147 1.10 0.88 11.63
N VAL A 148 1.70 1.88 10.97
CA VAL A 148 3.04 1.80 10.43
C VAL A 148 3.92 2.96 10.91
N VAL A 149 5.22 2.70 11.00
CA VAL A 149 6.26 3.67 11.35
C VAL A 149 7.42 3.55 10.35
N ASP A 150 8.04 4.67 9.99
CA ASP A 150 9.15 4.71 9.05
C ASP A 150 10.43 4.23 9.74
N THR A 151 11.30 3.55 8.99
CA THR A 151 12.62 3.12 9.45
C THR A 151 13.44 4.30 9.98
N ASP A 152 13.40 5.43 9.27
CA ASP A 152 14.17 6.63 9.65
C ASP A 152 13.73 7.14 11.03
N SER A 153 12.45 7.01 11.37
CA SER A 153 11.91 7.43 12.67
C SER A 153 12.13 6.46 13.83
N MET A 154 12.58 5.22 13.56
CA MET A 154 12.88 4.27 14.65
C MET A 154 14.16 4.62 15.39
N GLY A 155 15.16 5.13 14.67
CA GLY A 155 16.49 5.42 15.21
C GLY A 155 16.55 6.67 16.09
N GLU A 156 15.61 7.60 15.95
CA GLU A 156 15.60 8.86 16.71
C GLU A 156 15.30 8.68 18.21
N SER A 157 14.74 7.55 18.62
CA SER A 157 14.37 7.32 20.02
C SER A 157 15.51 6.82 20.91
N GLY A 158 16.65 6.42 20.34
CA GLY A 158 17.86 6.09 21.09
C GLY A 158 18.83 7.25 21.05
N SER A 159 18.73 8.17 22.01
CA SER A 159 19.68 9.28 22.10
C SER A 159 21.12 8.76 22.24
N ASP A 160 22.09 9.41 21.61
CA ASP A 160 23.53 9.14 21.81
C ASP A 160 23.91 9.15 23.30
N GLU A 161 23.19 9.90 24.13
CA GLU A 161 23.37 9.93 25.59
C GLU A 161 23.02 8.61 26.28
N GLU A 162 22.00 7.91 25.79
CA GLU A 162 21.60 6.59 26.32
C GLU A 162 22.64 5.52 25.95
N TRP A 163 23.18 5.59 24.73
CA TRP A 163 24.29 4.74 24.31
C TRP A 163 25.58 5.02 25.08
N LYS A 164 25.93 6.29 25.30
CA LYS A 164 27.09 6.70 26.12
C LYS A 164 26.99 6.18 27.55
N ARG A 165 25.79 6.26 28.14
CA ARG A 165 25.51 5.71 29.47
C ARG A 165 25.72 4.19 29.56
N TRP A 166 25.46 3.44 28.49
CA TRP A 166 25.77 2.01 28.41
C TRP A 166 27.24 1.74 28.09
N ALA A 167 27.89 2.63 27.32
CA ALA A 167 29.31 2.56 27.00
C ALA A 167 30.23 2.97 28.17
N GLY A 168 29.68 3.57 29.23
CA GLY A 168 30.42 4.00 30.39
C GLY A 168 31.22 5.29 30.19
N GLU A 169 30.80 6.13 29.23
CA GLU A 169 31.34 7.47 28.97
C GLU A 169 30.63 8.57 29.77
#